data_AF-A0A7K4SBK3-F1
#
_entry.id   AF-A0A7K4SBK3-F1
#
_cell.length_a   1.000
_cell.length_b   1.000
_cell.length_c   1.000
_cell.angle_alpha   90.00
_cell.angle_beta   90.00
_cell.angle_gamma   90.00
#
_symmetry.space_group_name_H-M   'P 1'
#
loop_
_entity.id
_entity.type
_entity.pdbx_description
1 polymer ?
#
loop_
_entity_poly.entity_id
_entity_poly.type
_entity_poly.pdbx_seq_one_letter_code
_entity_poly.pdbx_strand_id
1 'polypeptide(L)'
;LNRTQMHNAGFGPLTDLVFAFANQLLPLEMDDAETGLLSAICLICGDRQDLEQPDRVDKLQEPLLEALKVYVRKRRPNRPHMFPKMLMKITDLRSISAKGE
;
A
#
# COMPACT_ATOMS: atom_id res chain seq x y z
N LEU A 1 18.42 9.49 2.71
CA LEU A 1 17.92 10.37 3.78
C LEU A 1 17.73 9.52 5.02
N ASN A 2 18.43 9.84 6.12
CA ASN A 2 18.24 9.16 7.40
C ASN A 2 17.09 9.83 8.20
N ARG A 3 16.58 9.15 9.24
CA ARG A 3 15.42 9.61 10.04
C ARG A 3 15.54 11.06 10.50
N THR A 4 16.72 11.46 10.96
CA THR A 4 17.01 12.83 11.41
C THR A 4 16.93 13.86 10.29
N GLN A 5 17.39 13.53 9.07
CA GLN A 5 17.31 14.43 7.92
C GLN A 5 15.87 14.67 7.47
N MET A 6 15.01 13.64 7.48
CA MET A 6 13.59 13.79 7.11
C MET A 6 12.82 14.59 8.15
N HIS A 7 13.05 14.31 9.44
CA HIS A 7 12.44 15.06 10.53
C HIS A 7 12.76 16.56 10.44
N ASN A 8 14.03 16.89 10.18
CA ASN A 8 14.51 18.27 10.09
C ASN A 8 14.13 18.96 8.77
N ALA A 9 13.69 18.22 7.75
CA ALA A 9 13.20 18.75 6.48
C ALA A 9 11.71 19.18 6.52
N GLY A 10 11.10 19.25 7.71
CA GLY A 10 9.71 19.68 7.88
C GLY A 10 8.69 18.53 7.96
N PHE A 11 9.13 17.27 7.89
CA PHE A 11 8.23 16.11 8.03
C PHE A 11 7.90 15.75 9.49
N GLY A 12 8.60 16.32 10.48
CA GLY A 12 8.22 16.20 11.91
C GLY A 12 7.80 14.78 12.34
N PRO A 13 6.68 14.62 13.07
CA PRO A 13 6.15 13.32 13.52
C PRO A 13 5.76 12.35 12.39
N LEU A 14 5.48 12.86 11.18
CA LEU A 14 5.15 12.03 10.01
C LEU A 14 6.33 11.15 9.61
N THR A 15 7.56 11.63 9.84
CA THR A 15 8.79 10.84 9.64
C THR A 15 8.71 9.51 10.39
N ASP A 16 8.33 9.55 11.67
CA ASP A 16 8.29 8.36 12.52
C ASP A 16 7.22 7.37 12.06
N LEU A 17 6.07 7.88 11.60
CA LEU A 17 5.00 7.05 11.03
C LEU A 17 5.44 6.37 9.74
N VAL A 18 6.13 7.10 8.85
CA VAL A 18 6.64 6.56 7.58
C VAL A 18 7.71 5.50 7.81
N PHE A 19 8.66 5.73 8.72
CA PHE A 19 9.66 4.72 9.07
C PHE A 19 9.03 3.50 9.77
N ALA A 20 8.05 3.70 10.65
CA ALA A 20 7.32 2.60 11.28
C ALA A 20 6.58 1.75 10.24
N PHE A 21 5.93 2.39 9.27
CA PHE A 21 5.27 1.70 8.16
C PHE A 21 6.27 0.94 7.28
N ALA A 22 7.39 1.56 6.90
CA ALA A 22 8.43 0.90 6.13
C ALA A 22 8.95 -0.36 6.84
N ASN A 23 9.14 -0.30 8.16
CA ASN A 23 9.53 -1.46 8.96
C ASN A 23 8.47 -2.57 8.97
N GLN A 24 7.18 -2.24 8.85
CA GLN A 24 6.11 -3.24 8.73
C GLN A 24 6.03 -3.89 7.35
N LEU A 25 6.62 -3.29 6.31
CA LEU A 25 6.71 -3.88 4.98
C LEU A 25 7.82 -4.93 4.88
N LEU A 26 8.90 -4.80 5.67
CA LEU A 26 10.04 -5.72 5.61
C LEU A 26 9.65 -7.21 5.76
N PRO A 27 8.80 -7.62 6.74
CA PRO A 27 8.41 -9.03 6.89
C PRO A 27 7.53 -9.57 5.75
N LEU A 28 6.99 -8.68 4.90
CA LEU A 28 6.24 -9.10 3.72
C LEU A 28 7.17 -9.61 2.62
N GLU A 29 8.45 -9.17 2.62
CA GLU A 29 9.47 -9.58 1.65
C GLU A 29 8.97 -9.44 0.20
N MET A 30 8.28 -8.34 -0.09
CA MET A 30 7.64 -8.13 -1.39
C MET A 30 8.69 -8.10 -2.51
N ASP A 31 8.38 -8.70 -3.65
CA ASP A 31 9.15 -8.43 -4.87
C ASP A 31 8.59 -7.23 -5.62
N ASP A 32 9.24 -6.90 -6.74
CA ASP A 32 8.85 -5.77 -7.58
C ASP A 32 7.44 -5.94 -8.16
N ALA A 33 7.00 -7.18 -8.42
CA ALA A 33 5.67 -7.46 -8.94
C ALA A 33 4.58 -7.24 -7.87
N GLU A 34 4.77 -7.77 -6.67
CA GLU A 34 3.87 -7.55 -5.53
C GLU A 34 3.81 -6.07 -5.15
N THR A 35 4.97 -5.39 -5.14
CA THR A 35 5.06 -3.95 -4.87
C THR A 35 4.35 -3.13 -5.93
N GLY A 36 4.60 -3.40 -7.22
CA GLY A 36 3.97 -2.70 -8.33
C GLY A 36 2.45 -2.88 -8.36
N LEU A 37 1.96 -4.09 -8.11
CA LEU A 37 0.52 -4.37 -8.01
C LEU A 37 -0.11 -3.64 -6.81
N LEU A 38 0.54 -3.66 -5.64
CA LEU A 38 0.04 -2.96 -4.46
C LEU A 38 0.00 -1.44 -4.66
N SER A 39 1.03 -0.87 -5.29
CA SER A 39 1.06 0.54 -5.70
C SER A 39 -0.05 0.88 -6.69
N ALA A 40 -0.29 0.03 -7.69
CA ALA A 40 -1.37 0.22 -8.66
C ALA A 40 -2.76 0.17 -7.99
N ILE A 41 -2.99 -0.78 -7.08
CA ILE A 41 -4.24 -0.86 -6.30
C ILE A 41 -4.42 0.40 -5.43
N CYS A 42 -3.35 0.90 -4.81
CA CYS A 42 -3.40 2.13 -4.04
C CYS A 42 -3.68 3.37 -4.91
N LEU A 43 -3.20 3.37 -6.16
CA LEU A 43 -3.41 4.46 -7.11
C LEU A 43 -4.83 4.45 -7.70
N ILE A 44 -5.36 3.28 -8.03
CA ILE A 44 -6.67 3.09 -8.64
C ILE A 44 -7.67 2.82 -7.53
N CYS A 45 -8.18 3.85 -6.86
CA CYS A 45 -9.15 3.68 -5.77
C CYS A 45 -10.35 4.62 -5.94
N GLY A 46 -11.57 4.05 -5.94
CA GLY A 46 -12.81 4.79 -6.16
C GLY A 46 -13.28 5.66 -4.99
N ASP A 47 -12.57 5.64 -3.85
CA ASP A 47 -12.91 6.42 -2.65
C ASP A 47 -12.36 7.86 -2.65
N ARG A 48 -11.72 8.28 -3.74
CA ARG A 48 -11.21 9.65 -3.87
C ARG A 48 -12.35 10.63 -4.10
N GLN A 49 -12.27 11.77 -3.39
CA GLN A 49 -13.16 12.90 -3.62
C GLN A 49 -13.03 13.39 -5.07
N ASP A 50 -14.12 13.90 -5.62
CA ASP A 50 -14.21 14.51 -6.95
C ASP A 50 -14.01 13.57 -8.16
N LEU A 51 -14.10 12.24 -7.95
CA LEU A 51 -14.19 11.31 -9.07
C LEU A 51 -15.54 11.44 -9.79
N GLU A 52 -15.50 11.72 -11.10
CA GLU A 52 -16.70 11.74 -11.94
C GLU A 52 -17.35 10.35 -12.07
N GLN A 53 -16.53 9.30 -12.04
CA GLN A 53 -16.95 7.92 -12.34
C GLN A 53 -16.30 6.91 -11.37
N PRO A 54 -16.61 6.98 -10.05
CA PRO A 54 -16.01 6.10 -9.03
C PRO A 54 -16.23 4.61 -9.32
N ASP A 55 -17.43 4.23 -9.79
CA ASP A 55 -17.74 2.83 -10.15
C ASP A 55 -16.82 2.27 -11.25
N ARG A 56 -16.35 3.11 -12.18
CA ARG A 56 -15.41 2.67 -13.22
C ARG A 56 -14.02 2.47 -12.65
N VAL A 57 -13.62 3.30 -11.68
CA VAL A 57 -12.33 3.15 -10.99
C VAL A 57 -12.31 1.86 -10.20
N ASP A 58 -13.40 1.51 -9.50
CA ASP A 58 -13.50 0.25 -8.78
C ASP A 58 -13.42 -0.96 -9.72
N LYS A 59 -14.15 -0.92 -10.84
CA LYS A 59 -14.06 -1.96 -11.89
C LYS A 59 -12.65 -2.09 -12.48
N LEU A 60 -11.88 -1.01 -12.56
CA LEU A 60 -10.48 -1.04 -13.00
C LEU A 60 -9.55 -1.62 -11.92
N GLN A 61 -9.91 -1.49 -10.64
CA GLN A 61 -9.13 -2.04 -9.53
C GLN A 61 -9.32 -3.57 -9.38
N GLU A 62 -10.51 -4.10 -9.63
CA GLU A 62 -10.84 -5.54 -9.55
C GLU A 62 -9.81 -6.48 -10.20
N PRO A 63 -9.40 -6.30 -11.48
CA PRO A 63 -8.42 -7.17 -12.10
C PRO A 63 -7.03 -7.09 -11.44
N LEU A 64 -6.66 -5.96 -10.85
CA LEU A 64 -5.39 -5.79 -10.13
C LEU A 64 -5.41 -6.59 -8.81
N LEU A 65 -6.53 -6.54 -8.09
CA LEU A 65 -6.73 -7.33 -6.86
C LEU A 65 -6.65 -8.83 -7.14
N GLU A 66 -7.30 -9.30 -8.20
CA GLU A 66 -7.25 -10.72 -8.57
C GLU A 66 -5.85 -11.13 -9.06
N ALA A 67 -5.18 -10.27 -9.84
CA ALA A 67 -3.80 -10.51 -10.26
C ALA A 67 -2.85 -10.66 -9.06
N LEU A 68 -2.92 -9.76 -8.08
CA LEU A 68 -2.12 -9.83 -6.85
C LEU A 68 -2.42 -11.12 -6.08
N LYS A 69 -3.69 -11.47 -5.91
CA LYS A 69 -4.13 -12.69 -5.23
C LYS A 69 -3.58 -13.95 -5.87
N VAL A 70 -3.68 -14.06 -7.20
CA VAL A 70 -3.15 -15.20 -7.97
C VAL A 70 -1.62 -15.27 -7.87
N TYR A 71 -0.95 -14.14 -8.06
CA TYR A 71 0.51 -14.05 -8.01
C TYR A 71 1.06 -14.47 -6.64
N VAL A 72 0.53 -13.89 -5.56
CA VAL A 72 0.95 -14.19 -4.18
C VAL A 72 0.71 -15.65 -3.83
N ARG A 73 -0.44 -16.23 -4.21
CA ARG A 73 -0.73 -17.65 -3.97
C ARG A 73 0.23 -18.58 -4.70
N LYS A 74 0.57 -18.24 -5.94
CA LYS A 74 1.52 -19.03 -6.75
C LYS A 74 2.93 -18.96 -6.18
N ARG A 75 3.39 -17.77 -5.77
CA ARG A 75 4.74 -17.56 -5.25
C ARG A 75 4.91 -18.08 -3.82
N ARG A 76 3.85 -18.02 -3.00
CA ARG A 76 3.89 -18.31 -1.56
C ARG A 76 2.79 -19.31 -1.15
N PRO A 77 2.78 -20.54 -1.71
CA PRO A 77 1.73 -21.53 -1.40
C PRO A 77 1.65 -21.87 0.09
N ASN A 78 2.76 -21.78 0.82
CA ASN A 78 2.84 -22.07 2.26
C ASN A 78 2.47 -20.87 3.16
N ARG A 79 2.14 -19.70 2.58
CA ARG A 79 1.77 -18.48 3.33
C ARG A 79 0.44 -17.91 2.80
N PRO A 80 -0.71 -18.59 2.97
CA PRO A 80 -1.97 -18.22 2.32
C PRO A 80 -2.54 -16.86 2.77
N HIS A 81 -2.09 -16.36 3.92
CA HIS A 81 -2.51 -15.08 4.49
C HIS A 81 -1.71 -13.88 3.96
N MET A 82 -0.78 -14.06 3.01
CA MET A 82 0.05 -12.96 2.50
C MET A 82 -0.76 -11.95 1.70
N PHE A 83 -1.71 -12.40 0.89
CA PHE A 83 -2.60 -11.51 0.14
C PHE A 83 -3.38 -10.54 1.06
N PRO A 84 -4.15 -11.01 2.05
CA PRO A 84 -4.85 -10.09 2.95
C PRO A 84 -3.88 -9.23 3.77
N LYS A 85 -2.73 -9.76 4.19
CA LYS A 85 -1.71 -8.96 4.91
C LYS A 85 -1.15 -7.81 4.08
N MET A 86 -0.93 -8.01 2.77
CA MET A 86 -0.49 -6.95 1.87
C MET A 86 -1.60 -5.90 1.70
N LEU A 87 -2.86 -6.32 1.53
CA LEU A 87 -3.99 -5.38 1.42
C LEU A 87 -4.15 -4.51 2.66
N MET A 88 -3.96 -5.05 3.87
CA MET A 88 -4.03 -4.26 5.11
C MET A 88 -3.03 -3.09 5.13
N LYS A 89 -1.90 -3.21 4.43
CA LYS A 89 -0.92 -2.11 4.34
C LYS A 89 -1.44 -0.91 3.57
N ILE A 90 -2.41 -1.09 2.67
CA ILE A 90 -3.07 0.05 2.01
C ILE A 90 -3.87 0.85 3.04
N THR A 91 -4.60 0.18 3.94
CA THR A 91 -5.34 0.85 5.01
C THR A 91 -4.41 1.58 5.99
N ASP A 92 -3.30 0.94 6.38
CA ASP A 92 -2.28 1.57 7.23
C ASP A 92 -1.71 2.83 6.54
N LEU A 93 -1.43 2.76 5.24
CA LEU A 93 -0.91 3.88 4.47
C LEU A 93 -1.90 5.05 4.39
N ARG A 94 -3.19 4.78 4.15
CA ARG A 94 -4.24 5.82 4.19
C ARG A 94 -4.33 6.50 5.57
N SER A 95 -4.19 5.72 6.63
CA SER A 95 -4.22 6.23 8.01
C SER A 95 -3.01 7.12 8.34
N ILE A 96 -1.88 6.91 7.67
CA ILE A 96 -0.68 7.77 7.78
C ILE A 96 -0.88 9.05 6.96
N SER A 97 -1.44 8.93 5.75
CA SER A 97 -1.73 10.08 4.88
C SER A 97 -2.63 11.11 5.57
N ALA A 98 -3.70 10.67 6.24
CA ALA A 98 -4.63 11.53 6.96
C ALA A 98 -4.01 12.24 8.19
N LYS A 99 -2.85 11.80 8.67
CA LYS A 99 -2.11 12.45 9.78
C LYS A 99 -1.09 13.48 9.29
N GLY A 100 -0.87 13.55 7.97
CA GLY A 100 -0.01 14.53 7.33
C GLY A 100 -0.74 15.78 6.84
N GLU A 101 -2.07 15.78 6.87
CA GLU A 101 -2.95 16.95 6.68
C GLU A 101 -3.11 17.72 8.00
#